data_AF-A0A857FN38-F1
#
_entry.id   AF-A0A857FN38-F1
#
_cell.length_a   1.000
_cell.length_b   1.000
_cell.length_c   1.000
_cell.angle_alpha   90.00
_cell.angle_beta   90.00
_cell.angle_gamma   90.00
#
_symmetry.space_group_name_H-M   'P 1'
#
loop_
_entity.id
_entity.type
_entity.pdbx_description
1 polymer ?
#
loop_
_entity_poly.entity_id
_entity_poly.type
_entity_poly.pdbx_seq_one_letter_code
_entity_poly.pdbx_strand_id
1 'polypeptide(L)'
;MFYIKCLWKHDDRSEEPDVIYCEFDGERTELRKIELYENGQHGVATQTFSTGDTHLADIAIPPLEEINADPRFEARDITAAEFEAVWQACQPYRGMHAQQYSTQPLHCKHIGTSDNAGIGANVMDNIPGSI
;
A
#
# COMPACT_ATOMS: atom_id res chain seq x y z
N MET A 1 3.53 25.32 -0.68
CA MET A 1 3.54 23.94 -1.15
C MET A 1 2.49 23.80 -2.22
N PHE A 2 2.79 23.04 -3.26
CA PHE A 2 1.86 22.71 -4.32
C PHE A 2 2.08 21.27 -4.77
N TYR A 3 1.10 20.71 -5.46
CA TYR A 3 1.05 19.28 -5.77
C TYR A 3 0.63 19.09 -7.22
N ILE A 4 1.34 18.23 -7.93
CA ILE A 4 1.06 17.93 -9.33
C ILE A 4 0.83 16.43 -9.46
N LYS A 5 -0.15 16.07 -10.28
CA LYS A 5 -0.29 14.75 -10.88
C LYS A 5 0.01 14.86 -12.35
N CYS A 6 0.89 14.00 -12.85
CA CYS A 6 1.23 13.89 -14.27
C CYS A 6 0.92 12.47 -14.77
N LEU A 7 0.16 12.37 -15.85
CA LEU A 7 0.07 11.16 -16.66
C LEU A 7 1.14 11.25 -17.75
N TRP A 8 2.03 10.27 -17.82
CA TRP A 8 3.04 10.15 -18.86
C TRP A 8 2.62 9.07 -19.86
N LYS A 9 2.40 9.51 -21.11
CA LYS A 9 1.99 8.69 -22.25
C LYS A 9 3.26 8.25 -22.98
N HIS A 10 3.62 6.98 -22.83
CA HIS A 10 4.75 6.33 -23.51
C HIS A 10 4.41 4.88 -23.85
N ASP A 11 5.18 4.27 -24.76
CA ASP A 11 5.01 2.87 -25.15
C ASP A 11 5.84 1.91 -24.27
N ASP A 12 6.78 2.45 -23.47
CA ASP A 12 7.72 1.69 -22.63
C ASP A 12 7.12 1.32 -21.25
N ARG A 13 6.02 0.56 -21.27
CA ARG A 13 5.12 0.40 -20.11
C ARG A 13 5.67 -0.42 -18.94
N SER A 14 6.82 -1.09 -19.11
CA SER A 14 7.45 -1.92 -18.07
C SER A 14 8.57 -1.22 -17.31
N GLU A 15 9.17 -0.18 -17.88
CA GLU A 15 10.37 0.48 -17.33
C GLU A 15 10.08 1.89 -16.84
N GLU A 16 9.10 2.57 -17.47
CA GLU A 16 8.74 3.95 -17.14
C GLU A 16 7.37 4.00 -16.42
N PRO A 17 7.16 4.98 -15.52
CA PRO A 17 5.92 5.12 -14.79
C PRO A 17 4.82 5.78 -15.63
N ASP A 18 3.62 5.20 -15.62
CA ASP A 18 2.43 5.79 -16.25
C ASP A 18 1.98 7.06 -15.51
N VAL A 19 2.08 7.07 -14.18
CA VAL A 19 1.56 8.17 -13.35
C VAL A 19 2.57 8.61 -12.31
N ILE A 20 2.80 9.92 -12.24
CA ILE A 20 3.72 10.55 -11.31
C ILE A 20 2.95 11.55 -10.44
N TYR A 21 3.15 11.49 -9.13
CA TYR A 21 2.67 12.50 -8.17
C TYR A 21 3.88 13.17 -7.51
N CYS A 22 3.89 14.50 -7.48
CA CYS A 22 4.95 15.26 -6.83
C CYS A 22 4.37 16.28 -5.85
N GLU A 23 5.00 16.41 -4.68
CA GLU A 23 4.85 17.53 -3.77
C GLU A 23 6.08 18.43 -3.88
N PHE A 24 5.82 19.74 -3.94
CA PHE A 24 6.86 20.77 -4.03
C PHE A 24 6.75 21.80 -2.91
N ASP A 25 7.87 22.44 -2.59
CA ASP A 25 7.91 23.60 -1.71
C ASP A 25 7.45 24.91 -2.41
N GLY A 26 7.73 26.08 -1.82
CA GLY A 26 7.39 27.38 -2.41
C GLY A 26 8.30 27.78 -3.59
N GLU A 27 9.47 27.15 -3.69
CA GLU A 27 10.52 27.43 -4.68
C GLU A 27 10.52 26.41 -5.83
N ARG A 28 9.50 25.54 -5.89
CA ARG A 28 9.34 24.47 -6.87
C ARG A 28 10.38 23.34 -6.77
N THR A 29 10.97 23.16 -5.60
CA THR A 29 11.84 22.02 -5.30
C THR A 29 10.99 20.83 -4.88
N GLU A 30 11.28 19.63 -5.40
CA GLU A 30 10.57 18.40 -5.01
C GLU A 30 10.87 18.02 -3.55
N LEU A 31 9.81 17.68 -2.82
CA LEU A 31 9.88 17.19 -1.43
C LEU A 31 9.55 15.71 -1.35
N ARG A 32 8.53 15.28 -2.09
CA ARG A 32 8.07 13.90 -2.18
C ARG A 32 7.66 13.57 -3.61
N LYS A 33 7.94 12.33 -4.04
CA LYS A 33 7.55 11.80 -5.34
C LYS A 33 6.95 10.41 -5.20
N ILE A 34 5.94 10.11 -6.00
CA ILE A 34 5.34 8.78 -6.18
C ILE A 34 5.33 8.47 -7.66
N GLU A 35 5.81 7.30 -8.04
CA GLU A 35 5.77 6.75 -9.39
C GLU A 35 4.93 5.48 -9.38
N LEU A 36 3.92 5.41 -10.25
CA LEU A 36 3.06 4.24 -10.44
C LEU A 36 3.30 3.64 -11.83
N TYR A 37 3.55 2.35 -11.86
CA TYR A 37 3.86 1.59 -13.08
C TYR A 37 2.65 0.76 -13.51
N GLU A 38 2.57 0.41 -14.81
CA GLU A 38 1.43 -0.35 -15.37
C GLU A 38 1.20 -1.67 -14.62
N ASN A 39 2.29 -2.33 -14.23
CA ASN A 39 2.28 -3.62 -13.54
C ASN A 39 1.77 -3.54 -12.08
N GLY A 40 1.38 -2.35 -11.61
CA GLY A 40 0.91 -2.10 -10.24
C GLY A 40 2.03 -1.93 -9.21
N GLN A 41 3.30 -1.99 -9.62
CA GLN A 41 4.41 -1.58 -8.77
C GLN A 41 4.37 -0.07 -8.58
N HIS A 42 5.01 0.38 -7.50
CA HIS A 42 5.19 1.78 -7.22
C HIS A 42 6.55 2.02 -6.58
N GLY A 43 7.07 3.22 -6.80
CA GLY A 43 8.20 3.75 -6.07
C GLY A 43 7.83 5.08 -5.42
N VAL A 44 8.48 5.37 -4.30
CA VAL A 44 8.35 6.64 -3.58
C VAL A 44 9.72 7.19 -3.26
N ALA A 45 9.85 8.51 -3.25
CA ALA A 45 11.05 9.20 -2.83
C ALA A 45 10.74 10.41 -1.95
N THR A 46 11.68 10.70 -1.07
CA THR A 46 11.80 11.90 -0.26
C THR A 46 13.27 12.33 -0.24
N GLN A 47 13.59 13.43 0.44
CA GLN A 47 14.98 13.83 0.64
C GLN A 47 15.82 12.82 1.46
N THR A 48 15.18 11.94 2.24
CA THR A 48 15.88 11.05 3.19
C THR A 48 15.80 9.57 2.83
N PHE A 49 14.86 9.18 1.97
CA PHE A 49 14.74 7.80 1.51
C PHE A 49 14.07 7.72 0.14
N SER A 50 14.33 6.64 -0.57
CA SER A 50 13.61 6.22 -1.76
C SER A 50 13.41 4.70 -1.79
N THR A 51 12.50 4.25 -2.65
CA THR A 51 12.28 2.82 -2.94
C THR A 51 12.42 2.57 -4.43
N GLY A 52 13.06 1.46 -4.81
CA GLY A 52 13.36 1.19 -6.22
C GLY A 52 14.30 2.23 -6.80
N ASP A 53 14.08 2.60 -8.06
CA ASP A 53 14.86 3.61 -8.79
C ASP A 53 14.20 5.00 -8.79
N THR A 54 13.18 5.22 -7.94
CA THR A 54 12.50 6.52 -7.84
C THR A 54 13.40 7.54 -7.14
N HIS A 55 13.60 8.69 -7.77
CA HIS A 55 14.39 9.79 -7.24
C HIS A 55 13.68 11.14 -7.41
N LEU A 56 14.01 12.09 -6.54
CA LEU A 56 13.58 13.48 -6.67
C LEU A 56 14.37 14.16 -7.81
N ALA A 57 13.74 15.10 -8.50
CA ALA A 57 14.41 15.93 -9.50
C ALA A 57 15.42 16.88 -8.84
N ASP A 58 16.61 17.00 -9.44
CA ASP A 58 17.66 17.93 -9.00
C ASP A 58 17.41 19.38 -9.41
N ILE A 59 16.45 19.60 -10.31
CA ILE A 59 16.09 20.91 -10.85
C ILE A 59 14.64 21.26 -10.53
N ALA A 60 14.37 22.55 -10.42
CA ALA A 60 13.01 23.06 -10.22
C ALA A 60 12.09 22.61 -11.37
N ILE A 61 10.88 22.19 -11.02
CA ILE A 61 9.91 21.74 -12.03
C ILE A 61 9.43 22.93 -12.89
N PRO A 62 9.31 22.76 -14.22
CA PRO A 62 8.73 23.77 -15.09
C PRO A 62 7.24 24.02 -14.76
N PRO A 63 6.65 25.15 -15.21
CA PRO A 63 5.22 25.39 -15.09
C PRO A 63 4.38 24.32 -15.81
N LEU A 64 3.13 24.10 -15.35
CA LEU A 64 2.21 23.14 -15.97
C LEU A 64 1.99 23.38 -17.47
N GLU A 65 1.95 24.64 -17.90
CA GLU A 65 1.79 24.99 -19.32
C GLU A 65 2.94 24.46 -20.18
N GLU A 66 4.17 24.49 -19.65
CA GLU A 66 5.35 23.98 -20.33
C GLU A 66 5.39 22.45 -20.33
N ILE A 67 5.02 21.82 -19.21
CA ILE A 67 4.88 20.36 -19.13
C ILE A 67 3.85 19.87 -20.15
N ASN A 68 2.68 20.50 -20.20
CA ASN A 68 1.57 20.14 -21.09
C ASN A 68 1.78 20.56 -22.54
N ALA A 69 2.83 21.34 -22.85
CA ALA A 69 3.20 21.64 -24.23
C ALA A 69 3.74 20.40 -24.95
N ASP A 70 4.28 19.44 -24.21
CA ASP A 70 4.66 18.13 -24.73
C ASP A 70 3.45 17.17 -24.64
N PRO A 71 2.95 16.64 -25.77
CA PRO A 71 1.76 15.79 -25.80
C PRO A 71 1.91 14.45 -25.09
N ARG A 72 3.15 14.07 -24.73
CA ARG A 72 3.41 12.90 -23.89
C ARG A 72 2.97 13.11 -22.46
N PHE A 73 2.77 14.35 -22.00
CA PHE A 73 2.38 14.63 -20.63
C PHE A 73 0.97 15.19 -20.53
N GLU A 74 0.30 14.85 -19.44
CA GLU A 74 -0.94 15.48 -19.00
C GLU A 74 -0.85 15.73 -17.50
N ALA A 75 -0.44 16.94 -17.16
CA ALA A 75 -0.20 17.39 -15.80
C ALA A 75 -1.27 18.37 -15.33
N ARG A 76 -1.69 18.20 -14.07
CA ARG A 76 -2.62 19.10 -13.40
C ARG A 76 -2.26 19.30 -11.94
N ASP A 77 -2.67 20.44 -11.40
CA ASP A 77 -2.68 20.64 -9.96
C ASP A 77 -3.62 19.64 -9.29
N ILE A 78 -3.22 19.18 -8.11
CA ILE A 78 -4.02 18.36 -7.22
C ILE A 78 -4.07 18.97 -5.83
N THR A 79 -5.03 18.50 -5.02
CA THR A 79 -5.10 18.91 -3.62
C THR A 79 -4.08 18.15 -2.78
N ALA A 80 -3.63 18.75 -1.67
CA ALA A 80 -2.81 18.05 -0.68
C ALA A 80 -3.48 16.76 -0.17
N ALA A 81 -4.80 16.76 -0.02
CA ALA A 81 -5.56 15.59 0.40
C ALA A 81 -5.54 14.46 -0.64
N GLU A 82 -5.63 14.79 -1.94
CA GLU A 82 -5.50 13.83 -3.02
C GLU A 82 -4.10 13.21 -3.03
N PHE A 83 -3.05 14.03 -2.90
CA PHE A 83 -1.67 13.54 -2.81
C PHE A 83 -1.48 12.61 -1.60
N GLU A 84 -1.91 13.05 -0.41
CA GLU A 84 -1.67 12.32 0.82
C GLU A 84 -2.39 10.96 0.82
N ALA A 85 -3.58 10.87 0.22
CA ALA A 85 -4.30 9.61 0.08
C ALA A 85 -3.48 8.58 -0.72
N VAL A 86 -2.85 8.99 -1.82
CA VAL A 86 -1.98 8.11 -2.63
C VAL A 86 -0.67 7.83 -1.88
N TRP A 87 -0.08 8.84 -1.26
CA TRP A 87 1.15 8.71 -0.48
C TRP A 87 1.04 7.64 0.62
N GLN A 88 -0.06 7.62 1.37
CA GLN A 88 -0.32 6.63 2.41
C GLN A 88 -0.54 5.22 1.85
N ALA A 89 -1.17 5.10 0.69
CA ALA A 89 -1.36 3.82 0.03
C ALA A 89 -0.05 3.22 -0.52
N CYS A 90 0.91 4.08 -0.87
CA CYS A 90 2.23 3.71 -1.41
C CYS A 90 3.36 3.74 -0.37
N GLN A 91 3.05 4.00 0.91
CA GLN A 91 4.09 3.90 1.93
C GLN A 91 4.63 2.47 1.96
N PRO A 92 5.97 2.28 2.02
CA PRO A 92 6.51 0.98 2.34
C PRO A 92 5.85 0.54 3.65
N TYR A 93 5.34 -0.70 3.71
CA TYR A 93 4.70 -1.23 4.91
C TYR A 93 5.58 -0.92 6.12
N ARG A 94 5.21 0.10 6.89
CA ARG A 94 5.66 0.23 8.27
C ARG A 94 5.05 -0.96 8.95
N GLY A 95 5.83 -2.04 9.05
CA GLY A 95 5.48 -3.17 9.92
C GLY A 95 4.93 -2.56 11.20
N MET A 96 3.67 -2.91 11.47
CA MET A 96 2.94 -2.82 12.73
C MET A 96 3.64 -1.99 13.81
N HIS A 97 2.94 -1.02 14.39
CA HIS A 97 3.18 -0.68 15.79
C HIS A 97 3.36 -2.00 16.56
N ALA A 98 4.59 -2.28 16.98
CA ALA A 98 4.94 -3.42 17.78
C ALA A 98 4.43 -3.18 19.20
N GLN A 99 3.11 -3.20 19.40
CA GLN A 99 2.49 -3.39 20.70
C GLN A 99 1.30 -4.36 20.57
N GLN A 100 1.60 -5.60 20.96
CA GLN A 100 0.68 -6.58 21.55
C GLN A 100 -0.53 -7.01 20.71
N TYR A 101 -0.28 -7.83 19.69
CA TYR A 101 -1.24 -8.88 19.36
C TYR A 101 -0.91 -10.10 20.21
N SER A 102 -1.68 -10.28 21.29
CA SER A 102 -1.78 -11.56 21.98
C SER A 102 -2.33 -12.58 20.98
N THR A 103 -1.49 -13.49 20.53
CA THR A 103 -1.93 -14.63 19.71
C THR A 103 -2.74 -15.57 20.58
N GLN A 104 -4.06 -15.44 20.57
CA GLN A 104 -4.93 -16.57 20.90
C GLN A 104 -5.24 -17.32 19.60
N PRO A 105 -4.96 -18.63 19.51
CA PRO A 105 -5.27 -19.39 18.31
C PRO A 105 -6.80 -19.46 18.12
N LEU A 106 -7.25 -19.19 16.89
CA LEU A 106 -8.63 -19.35 16.46
C LEU A 106 -9.03 -20.82 16.61
N HIS A 107 -9.77 -21.13 17.67
CA HIS A 107 -10.46 -22.41 17.81
C HIS A 107 -11.60 -22.46 16.79
N CYS A 108 -11.37 -23.15 15.68
CA CYS A 108 -12.39 -23.40 14.67
C CYS A 108 -13.45 -24.34 15.26
N LYS A 109 -14.58 -23.76 15.72
CA LYS A 109 -15.76 -24.54 16.11
C LYS A 109 -16.42 -25.11 14.85
N HIS A 110 -16.13 -26.37 14.53
CA HIS A 110 -16.99 -27.15 13.65
C HIS A 110 -18.21 -27.61 14.44
N ILE A 111 -19.38 -27.12 14.06
CA ILE A 111 -20.68 -27.55 14.56
C ILE A 111 -21.25 -28.57 13.57
N GLY A 112 -21.27 -29.84 14.01
CA GLY A 112 -22.24 -30.92 13.74
C GLY A 112 -22.65 -31.31 12.31
N THR A 113 -22.55 -32.62 12.01
CA THR A 113 -23.74 -33.50 11.80
C THR A 113 -23.35 -34.99 11.85
N SER A 114 -24.21 -35.74 12.54
CA SER A 114 -24.47 -37.18 12.61
C SER A 114 -24.07 -38.07 11.42
N ASP A 115 -23.50 -39.27 11.63
CA ASP A 115 -24.22 -40.53 11.90
C ASP A 115 -23.29 -41.77 12.02
N ASN A 116 -23.47 -42.50 13.12
CA ASN A 116 -23.59 -43.96 13.29
C ASN A 116 -22.62 -44.96 12.58
N ALA A 117 -21.80 -45.68 13.37
CA ALA A 117 -21.84 -47.15 13.52
C ALA A 117 -20.61 -47.72 14.27
N GLY A 118 -20.86 -48.45 15.38
CA GLY A 118 -20.25 -49.76 15.56
C GLY A 118 -19.16 -50.00 16.62
N ILE A 119 -19.63 -50.57 17.74
CA ILE A 119 -19.09 -51.72 18.51
C ILE A 119 -17.79 -51.55 19.31
N GLY A 120 -17.89 -51.76 20.64
CA GLY A 120 -16.75 -52.11 21.50
C GLY A 120 -16.99 -51.86 22.98
N ALA A 121 -17.74 -52.76 23.64
CA ALA A 121 -18.02 -52.73 25.06
C ALA A 121 -16.74 -52.85 25.94
N ASN A 122 -16.72 -52.14 27.07
CA ASN A 122 -16.47 -52.81 28.35
C ASN A 122 -17.06 -52.00 29.52
N VAL A 123 -17.82 -52.75 30.31
CA VAL A 123 -18.47 -52.37 31.57
C VAL A 123 -17.48 -52.61 32.70
N MET A 124 -17.49 -51.73 33.71
CA MET A 124 -17.14 -51.94 35.14
C MET A 124 -16.84 -50.54 35.71
N ASP A 125 -17.28 -50.10 36.88
CA ASP A 125 -18.30 -50.49 37.84
C ASP A 125 -18.30 -49.35 38.90
N ASN A 126 -19.47 -49.08 39.49
CA ASN A 126 -19.69 -48.60 40.88
C ASN A 126 -19.08 -47.26 41.36
N ILE A 127 -19.67 -46.40 42.22
CA ILE A 127 -20.96 -46.12 42.88
C ILE A 127 -20.75 -44.70 43.51
N PRO A 128 -21.79 -43.89 43.80
CA PRO A 128 -21.68 -42.50 44.23
C PRO A 128 -21.70 -42.32 45.76
N GLY A 129 -21.32 -41.13 46.26
CA GLY A 129 -21.83 -40.64 47.55
C GLY A 129 -20.90 -39.77 48.41
N SER A 130 -21.37 -38.54 48.65
CA SER A 130 -21.31 -37.73 49.88
C SER A 130 -19.98 -37.44 50.58
N ILE A 131 -19.67 -36.14 50.73
CA ILE A 131 -20.04 -35.31 51.90
C ILE A 131 -19.99 -33.83 51.54
#